data_AF-A0A2W4R294-F1
#
_entry.id   AF-A0A2W4R294-F1
#
_cell.length_a   1.000
_cell.length_b   1.000
_cell.length_c   1.000
_cell.angle_alpha   90.00
_cell.angle_beta   90.00
_cell.angle_gamma   90.00
#
_symmetry.space_group_name_H-M   'P 1'
#
loop_
_entity.id
_entity.type
_entity.pdbx_description
1 polymer ?
#
loop_
_entity_poly.entity_id
_entity_poly.type
_entity_poly.pdbx_seq_one_letter_code
_entity_poly.pdbx_strand_id
1 'polypeptide(L)'
;MNMVGAIGLALLGVALFFNKLGEQPAGVLIAIVVMYALLVAVPVVSMRALSAESSQRVRTFAIFANWFVIGLWLIGFLGAVYNHVGIVQSIGGALMLVLPQTINIRTLRRLNRDRTAENRVPLQEART
;
A
#
# COMPACT_ATOMS: atom_id res chain seq x y z
N MET A 1 -4.57 -2.99 8.40
CA MET A 1 -4.36 -4.35 7.87
C MET A 1 -3.81 -5.19 9.01
N ASN A 2 -4.46 -6.28 9.42
CA ASN A 2 -3.90 -7.15 10.46
C ASN A 2 -2.61 -7.80 9.93
N MET A 3 -1.59 -7.90 10.79
CA MET A 3 -0.25 -8.44 10.47
C MET A 3 -0.32 -9.80 9.76
N VAL A 4 -1.28 -10.63 10.15
CA VAL A 4 -1.60 -11.93 9.54
C VAL A 4 -1.95 -11.82 8.06
N GLY A 5 -2.71 -10.81 7.66
CA GLY A 5 -3.07 -10.59 6.26
C GLY A 5 -1.88 -10.15 5.40
N ALA A 6 -0.96 -9.35 5.95
CA ALA A 6 0.27 -8.95 5.28
C ALA A 6 1.22 -10.14 5.06
N ILE A 7 1.37 -10.97 6.10
CA ILE A 7 2.17 -12.19 6.06
C ILE A 7 1.56 -13.19 5.07
N GLY A 8 0.24 -13.40 5.11
CA GLY A 8 -0.45 -14.29 4.17
C GLY A 8 -0.28 -13.88 2.71
N LEU A 9 -0.38 -12.59 2.41
CA LEU A 9 -0.15 -12.04 1.06
C LEU A 9 1.31 -12.16 0.62
N ALA A 10 2.25 -11.93 1.53
CA ALA A 10 3.68 -12.11 1.25
C ALA A 10 4.01 -13.58 0.95
N LEU A 11 3.47 -14.53 1.72
CA LEU A 11 3.68 -15.97 1.54
C LEU A 11 3.05 -16.49 0.24
N LEU A 12 1.80 -16.11 -0.05
CA LEU A 12 1.15 -16.41 -1.34
C LEU A 12 2.02 -15.90 -2.48
N GLY A 13 2.63 -14.75 -2.25
CA GLY A 13 3.50 -14.11 -3.19
C GLY A 13 4.77 -14.88 -3.53
N VAL A 14 5.50 -15.25 -2.49
CA VAL A 14 6.70 -16.08 -2.60
C VAL A 14 6.38 -17.43 -3.26
N ALA A 15 5.24 -18.04 -2.93
CA ALA A 15 4.81 -19.30 -3.54
C ALA A 15 4.54 -19.19 -5.05
N LEU A 16 3.96 -18.07 -5.51
CA LEU A 16 3.75 -17.81 -6.94
C LEU A 16 5.06 -17.52 -7.67
N PHE A 17 6.03 -16.89 -7.00
CA PHE A 17 7.34 -16.60 -7.56
C PHE A 17 8.16 -17.87 -7.84
N PHE A 18 8.20 -18.82 -6.89
CA PHE A 18 8.91 -20.09 -7.07
C PHE A 18 8.33 -20.94 -8.20
N ASN A 19 7.03 -20.88 -8.46
CA ASN A 19 6.40 -21.60 -9.57
C ASN A 19 6.74 -21.03 -10.96
N LYS A 20 7.26 -19.80 -11.07
CA LYS A 20 7.50 -19.11 -12.35
C LYS A 20 8.99 -18.85 -12.64
N LEU A 21 9.88 -19.31 -11.77
CA LEU A 21 11.31 -18.96 -11.77
C LEU A 21 12.12 -19.53 -12.96
N GLY A 22 11.54 -20.43 -13.77
CA GLY A 22 12.23 -21.06 -14.91
C GLY A 22 11.86 -20.56 -16.31
N GLU A 23 10.72 -19.87 -16.49
CA GLU A 23 10.13 -19.64 -17.82
C GLU A 23 10.01 -18.15 -18.22
N GLN A 24 10.29 -17.23 -17.31
CA GLN A 24 10.01 -15.81 -17.53
C GLN A 24 11.29 -15.02 -17.91
N PRO A 25 11.19 -14.03 -18.82
CA PRO A 25 12.30 -13.12 -19.11
C PRO A 25 12.80 -12.41 -17.85
N ALA A 26 14.11 -12.16 -17.76
CA ALA A 26 14.72 -11.55 -16.58
C ALA A 26 14.05 -10.23 -16.14
N GLY A 27 13.59 -9.41 -17.09
CA GLY A 27 12.86 -8.17 -16.80
C GLY A 27 11.51 -8.39 -16.08
N VAL A 28 10.80 -9.46 -16.42
CA VAL A 28 9.54 -9.84 -15.74
C VAL A 28 9.83 -10.29 -14.32
N LEU A 29 10.91 -11.06 -14.15
CA LEU A 29 11.37 -11.55 -12.85
C LEU A 29 11.71 -10.39 -11.90
N ILE A 30 12.44 -9.39 -12.40
CA ILE A 30 12.74 -8.15 -11.65
C ILE A 30 11.46 -7.40 -11.29
N ALA A 31 10.53 -7.24 -12.24
CA ALA A 31 9.26 -6.55 -11.98
C ALA A 31 8.43 -7.24 -10.89
N ILE A 32 8.41 -8.58 -10.87
CA ILE A 32 7.75 -9.37 -9.83
C ILE A 32 8.42 -9.14 -8.46
N VAL A 33 9.75 -9.21 -8.39
CA VAL A 33 10.50 -8.97 -7.14
C VAL A 33 10.23 -7.56 -6.61
N VAL A 34 10.26 -6.54 -7.47
CA VAL A 34 9.96 -5.15 -7.10
C VAL A 34 8.52 -5.02 -6.59
N MET A 35 7.55 -5.66 -7.25
CA MET A 35 6.17 -5.65 -6.78
C MET A 35 6.03 -6.30 -5.39
N TYR A 36 6.72 -7.42 -5.14
CA TYR A 36 6.71 -8.04 -3.82
C TYR A 36 7.35 -7.17 -2.74
N ALA A 37 8.50 -6.55 -3.05
CA ALA A 37 9.14 -5.62 -2.13
C ALA A 37 8.18 -4.49 -1.75
N LEU A 38 7.44 -3.94 -2.70
CA LEU A 38 6.43 -2.90 -2.46
C LEU A 38 5.24 -3.41 -1.63
N LEU A 39 4.77 -4.63 -1.90
CA LEU A 39 3.66 -5.25 -1.15
C LEU A 39 4.00 -5.45 0.34
N VAL A 40 5.28 -5.66 0.68
CA VAL A 40 5.72 -5.78 2.08
C VAL A 40 6.09 -4.43 2.67
N ALA A 41 6.88 -3.63 1.97
CA ALA A 41 7.42 -2.37 2.48
C ALA A 41 6.32 -1.35 2.76
N VAL A 42 5.32 -1.21 1.89
CA VAL A 42 4.29 -0.17 2.03
C VAL A 42 3.39 -0.40 3.26
N PRO A 43 2.90 -1.62 3.54
CA PRO A 43 2.21 -1.90 4.81
C PRO A 43 3.09 -1.63 6.03
N VAL A 44 4.38 -1.99 6.00
CA VAL A 44 5.32 -1.75 7.12
C VAL A 44 5.49 -0.25 7.38
N VAL A 45 5.72 0.53 6.33
CA VAL A 45 5.81 2.00 6.42
C VAL A 45 4.49 2.59 6.90
N SER A 46 3.35 2.06 6.43
CA SER A 46 2.02 2.50 6.85
C SER A 46 1.76 2.23 8.33
N MET A 47 2.21 1.07 8.85
CA MET A 47 2.11 0.77 10.28
C MET A 47 2.93 1.76 11.11
N ARG A 48 4.17 2.05 10.73
CA ARG A 48 4.99 3.07 11.40
C ARG A 48 4.34 4.46 11.34
N ALA A 49 3.74 4.82 10.21
CA ALA A 49 3.05 6.09 10.04
C ALA A 49 1.73 6.20 10.83
N LEU A 50 1.11 5.06 11.16
CA LEU A 50 -0.08 5.02 12.01
C LEU A 50 0.24 5.15 13.50
N SER A 51 1.51 5.04 13.91
CA SER A 51 1.91 5.26 15.30
C SER A 51 1.61 6.71 15.76
N ALA A 52 1.22 6.85 17.02
CA ALA A 52 0.92 8.13 17.66
C ALA A 52 2.11 9.09 17.64
N GLU A 53 3.35 8.57 17.63
CA GLU A 53 4.58 9.35 17.65
C GLU A 53 5.08 9.77 16.25
N SER A 54 4.55 9.17 15.17
CA SER A 54 5.12 9.35 13.82
C SER A 54 5.00 10.80 13.34
N SER A 55 6.03 11.37 12.70
CA SER A 55 5.97 12.74 12.17
C SER A 55 4.97 12.92 11.01
N GLN A 56 4.52 14.16 10.80
CA GLN A 56 3.60 14.50 9.70
C GLN A 56 4.18 14.16 8.32
N ARG A 57 5.51 14.30 8.14
CA ARG A 57 6.20 13.92 6.90
C ARG A 57 6.09 12.42 6.62
N VAL A 58 6.27 11.58 7.64
CA VAL A 58 6.15 10.12 7.52
C VAL A 58 4.72 9.72 7.15
N ARG A 59 3.70 10.38 7.74
CA ARG A 59 2.29 10.15 7.38
C ARG A 59 1.98 10.53 5.94
N THR A 60 2.45 11.69 5.48
CA THR A 60 2.27 12.13 4.10
C THR A 60 2.97 11.18 3.12
N PHE A 61 4.21 10.77 3.41
CA PHE A 61 4.93 9.80 2.59
C PHE A 61 4.18 8.46 2.52
N ALA A 62 3.68 7.95 3.64
CA ALA A 62 2.90 6.72 3.66
C ALA A 62 1.63 6.84 2.80
N ILE A 63 0.92 7.97 2.84
CA ILE A 63 -0.24 8.21 1.96
C ILE A 63 0.15 8.12 0.49
N PHE A 64 1.25 8.79 0.09
CA PHE A 64 1.75 8.72 -1.28
C PHE A 64 2.16 7.30 -1.69
N ALA A 65 2.83 6.56 -0.80
CA ALA A 65 3.22 5.18 -1.04
C ALA A 65 2.01 4.26 -1.26
N ASN A 66 0.93 4.41 -0.48
CA ASN A 66 -0.31 3.65 -0.68
C ASN A 66 -0.97 4.01 -2.02
N TRP A 67 -1.01 5.30 -2.39
CA TRP A 67 -1.54 5.73 -3.70
C TRP A 67 -0.71 5.20 -4.88
N PHE A 68 0.61 5.19 -4.74
CA PHE A 68 1.52 4.65 -5.74
C PHE A 68 1.27 3.16 -6.00
N VAL A 69 1.09 2.37 -4.94
CA VAL A 69 0.75 0.93 -5.06
C VAL A 69 -0.60 0.74 -5.76
N ILE A 70 -1.60 1.56 -5.44
CA ILE A 70 -2.91 1.52 -6.13
C ILE A 70 -2.73 1.84 -7.63
N GLY A 71 -1.93 2.86 -7.96
CA GLY A 71 -1.65 3.24 -9.35
C GLY A 71 -0.96 2.14 -10.14
N LEU A 72 0.06 1.49 -9.57
CA LEU A 72 0.73 0.34 -10.19
C LEU A 72 -0.25 -0.82 -10.44
N TRP A 73 -1.14 -1.09 -9.48
CA TRP A 73 -2.17 -2.11 -9.65
C TRP A 73 -3.16 -1.77 -10.76
N LEU A 74 -3.54 -0.50 -10.89
CA LEU A 74 -4.42 -0.06 -11.97
C LEU A 74 -3.77 -0.28 -13.34
N ILE A 75 -2.48 0.01 -13.48
CA ILE A 75 -1.71 -0.24 -14.72
C ILE A 75 -1.69 -1.74 -15.03
N GLY A 76 -1.39 -2.59 -14.03
CA GLY A 76 -1.41 -4.04 -14.20
C GLY A 76 -2.79 -4.57 -14.59
N PHE A 77 -3.85 -4.03 -13.98
CA PHE A 77 -5.24 -4.38 -14.31
C PHE A 77 -5.61 -4.00 -15.75
N LEU A 78 -5.29 -2.77 -16.18
CA LEU A 78 -5.52 -2.34 -17.56
C LEU A 78 -4.75 -3.21 -18.56
N GLY A 79 -3.50 -3.59 -18.23
CA GLY A 79 -2.73 -4.54 -19.02
C GLY A 79 -3.38 -5.92 -19.10
N ALA A 80 -3.91 -6.44 -17.99
CA ALA A 80 -4.62 -7.72 -17.97
C ALA A 80 -5.90 -7.70 -18.80
N VAL A 81 -6.68 -6.61 -18.70
CA VAL A 81 -7.90 -6.39 -19.51
C VAL A 81 -7.55 -6.32 -21.00
N TYR A 82 -6.49 -5.58 -21.37
CA TYR A 82 -6.04 -5.48 -22.75
C TYR A 82 -5.61 -6.83 -23.35
N ASN A 83 -4.99 -7.70 -22.53
CA ASN A 83 -4.54 -9.02 -22.95
C ASN A 83 -5.59 -10.13 -22.75
N HIS A 84 -6.84 -9.78 -22.41
CA HIS A 84 -7.94 -10.72 -22.13
C HIS A 84 -7.60 -11.81 -21.09
N VAL A 85 -6.70 -11.50 -20.16
CA VAL A 85 -6.31 -12.41 -19.07
C VAL A 85 -7.42 -12.41 -18.02
N GLY A 86 -7.83 -13.61 -17.56
CA GLY A 86 -8.94 -13.87 -16.64
C GLY A 86 -9.40 -12.69 -15.77
N ILE A 87 -10.41 -11.97 -16.25
CA ILE A 87 -10.89 -10.70 -15.65
C ILE A 87 -11.32 -10.90 -14.19
N VAL A 88 -11.98 -12.01 -13.88
CA VAL A 88 -12.46 -12.32 -12.52
C VAL A 88 -11.31 -12.44 -11.52
N GLN A 89 -10.22 -13.11 -11.91
CA GLN A 89 -9.02 -13.25 -11.08
C GLN A 89 -8.32 -11.90 -10.89
N SER A 90 -8.25 -11.10 -11.96
CA SER A 90 -7.68 -9.75 -11.94
C SER A 90 -8.47 -8.81 -11.02
N ILE A 91 -9.80 -8.85 -11.06
CA ILE A 91 -10.68 -8.06 -10.17
C ILE A 91 -10.51 -8.53 -8.72
N GLY A 92 -10.52 -9.83 -8.46
CA GLY A 92 -10.35 -10.39 -7.11
C GLY A 92 -9.02 -10.00 -6.48
N GLY A 93 -7.92 -10.13 -7.23
CA GLY A 93 -6.59 -9.69 -6.80
C GLY A 93 -6.51 -8.18 -6.56
N ALA A 94 -7.11 -7.38 -7.45
CA ALA A 94 -7.16 -5.93 -7.29
C ALA A 94 -7.93 -5.54 -6.02
N LEU A 95 -9.08 -6.14 -5.73
CA LEU A 95 -9.85 -5.83 -4.51
C LEU A 95 -9.08 -6.21 -3.24
N MET A 96 -8.44 -7.38 -3.21
CA MET A 96 -7.64 -7.81 -2.05
C MET A 96 -6.48 -6.86 -1.74
N LEU A 97 -5.96 -6.16 -2.74
CA LEU A 97 -4.79 -5.29 -2.59
C LEU A 97 -5.15 -3.81 -2.48
N VAL A 98 -6.18 -3.33 -3.18
CA VAL A 98 -6.62 -1.94 -3.15
C VAL A 98 -7.39 -1.62 -1.86
N LEU A 99 -8.24 -2.54 -1.36
CA LEU A 99 -9.04 -2.28 -0.16
C LEU A 99 -8.18 -1.97 1.08
N PRO A 100 -7.14 -2.75 1.42
CA PRO A 100 -6.30 -2.42 2.57
C PRO A 100 -5.56 -1.08 2.43
N GLN A 101 -5.11 -0.74 1.21
CA GLN A 101 -4.40 0.51 0.93
C GLN A 101 -5.33 1.72 1.08
N THR A 102 -6.57 1.62 0.59
CA THR A 102 -7.59 2.68 0.74
C THR A 102 -7.99 2.90 2.20
N ILE A 103 -8.12 1.83 2.99
CA ILE A 103 -8.36 1.90 4.44
C ILE A 103 -7.19 2.64 5.12
N ASN A 104 -5.94 2.25 4.83
CA ASN A 104 -4.76 2.90 5.39
C ASN A 104 -4.73 4.40 5.06
N ILE A 105 -4.99 4.79 3.81
CA ILE A 105 -5.05 6.20 3.38
C ILE A 105 -6.11 6.96 4.18
N ARG A 106 -7.31 6.40 4.33
CA ARG A 106 -8.40 7.05 5.08
C ARG A 106 -8.01 7.29 6.54
N THR A 107 -7.41 6.28 7.18
CA THR A 107 -6.95 6.37 8.57
C THR A 107 -5.82 7.39 8.71
N LEU A 108 -4.81 7.35 7.84
CA LEU A 108 -3.69 8.31 7.85
C LEU A 108 -4.17 9.75 7.61
N ARG A 109 -5.13 9.98 6.72
CA ARG A 109 -5.71 11.31 6.47
C ARG A 109 -6.44 11.86 7.69
N ARG A 110 -7.20 11.03 8.41
CA ARG A 110 -7.86 11.43 9.67
C ARG A 110 -6.81 11.87 10.70
N LEU A 111 -5.85 10.98 10.97
CA LEU A 111 -4.74 11.25 11.89
C LEU A 111 -3.91 12.49 11.52
N ASN A 112 -3.76 12.80 10.24
CA ASN A 112 -3.03 13.99 9.79
C ASN A 112 -3.85 15.27 10.01
N ARG A 113 -5.18 15.21 9.82
CA ARG A 113 -6.09 16.33 10.06
C ARG A 113 -6.14 16.69 11.54
N ASP A 114 -6.24 15.69 12.41
CA ASP A 114 -6.37 15.88 13.87
C ASP A 114 -5.13 16.59 14.46
N ARG A 115 -3.92 16.13 14.09
CA ARG A 115 -2.67 16.81 14.49
C ARG A 115 -2.52 18.22 13.93
N THR A 116 -3.02 18.47 12.72
CA THR A 116 -2.96 19.81 12.12
C THR A 116 -3.92 20.76 12.84
N ALA A 117 -5.04 20.25 13.37
CA ALA A 117 -5.95 21.02 14.21
C ALA A 117 -5.33 21.32 15.57
N GLU A 118 -4.71 20.32 16.23
CA GLU A 118 -4.03 20.47 17.51
C GLU A 118 -2.91 21.53 17.48
N ASN A 119 -2.06 21.52 16.45
CA ASN A 119 -1.00 22.52 16.27
C ASN A 119 -1.50 23.95 15.98
N ARG A 120 -2.80 24.15 15.69
CA ARG A 120 -3.40 25.48 15.44
C ARG A 120 -4.04 26.11 16.67
N VAL A 121 -4.22 25.37 17.76
CA VAL A 121 -4.80 25.87 19.02
C VAL A 121 -3.82 26.61 19.97
N PRO A 122 -2.47 26.62 19.84
CA PRO A 122 -1.60 26.97 20.97
C PRO A 122 -1.46 28.48 21.31
N LEU A 123 -2.31 29.39 20.81
CA LEU A 123 -2.12 30.84 21.05
C LEU A 123 -3.36 31.62 21.48
N GLN A 124 -4.55 31.03 21.54
CA GLN A 124 -5.72 31.76 22.04
C GLN A 124 -5.90 31.68 23.56
N GLU A 125 -5.39 30.63 24.22
CA GLU A 125 -5.53 30.47 25.67
C GLU A 125 -4.39 31.09 26.51
N ALA A 126 -3.31 31.57 25.87
CA ALA A 126 -2.20 32.22 26.58
C ALA A 126 -2.39 33.76 26.76
N ARG A 127 -3.58 34.30 26.48
CA ARG A 127 -3.89 35.74 26.54
C ARG A 127 -5.07 36.10 27.45
N THR A 128 -5.47 35.21 28.35
CA THR A 128 -6.44 35.49 29.43
C THR A 128 -5.80 35.21 30.76
#